data_AF-A0A3B1DP71-F1
#
_entry.id   AF-A0A3B1DP71-F1
#
_cell.length_a   1.000
_cell.length_b   1.000
_cell.length_c   1.000
_cell.angle_alpha   90.00
_cell.angle_beta   90.00
_cell.angle_gamma   90.00
#
_symmetry.space_group_name_H-M   'P 1'
#
loop_
_entity.id
_entity.type
_entity.pdbx_description
1 polymer ?
#
loop_
_entity_poly.entity_id
_entity_poly.type
_entity_poly.pdbx_seq_one_letter_code
_entity_poly.pdbx_strand_id
1 'polypeptide(L)'
;MTEFLTSPGFLSPYGTFGADVSSVMAWFFTILFVYGWQQARKGRGQRHHLVTLWGMIAMLAYFTIYYLARGLGALSVEGKEGFGGPDWVYDTIFSPILLIHIIVISLGLVLAIYMIILGYRSSRKDNENRELIIGPLKVSSKTLKRILFGSAAVLGLIAVIRGGPLGRVMVWVSCFLIIAIMLILERTIERLLPDGATRHRKIGTFTMVLYVIALITSTATYVMLYYIYPVIET
;
A
#
# COMPACT_ATOMS: atom_id res chain seq x y z
N MET A 1 8.07 -18.12 -13.26
CA MET A 1 7.86 -16.70 -12.87
C MET A 1 8.88 -16.27 -11.83
N THR A 2 9.05 -17.00 -10.72
CA THR A 2 10.08 -16.71 -9.71
C THR A 2 11.50 -16.69 -10.29
N GLU A 3 11.85 -17.67 -11.12
CA GLU A 3 13.15 -17.74 -11.83
C GLU A 3 13.41 -16.53 -12.75
N PHE A 4 12.37 -15.98 -13.37
CA PHE A 4 12.48 -14.77 -14.19
C PHE A 4 12.70 -13.53 -13.33
N LEU A 5 12.05 -13.44 -12.16
CA LEU A 5 12.22 -12.30 -11.24
C LEU A 5 13.62 -12.27 -10.60
N THR A 6 14.30 -13.41 -10.49
CA THR A 6 15.67 -13.52 -9.98
C THR A 6 16.74 -13.43 -11.07
N SER A 7 16.35 -13.34 -12.34
CA SER A 7 17.30 -13.14 -13.44
C SER A 7 18.02 -11.79 -13.33
N PRO A 8 19.17 -11.60 -14.00
CA PRO A 8 19.91 -10.34 -13.95
C PRO A 8 19.05 -9.11 -14.28
N GLY A 9 19.24 -8.06 -13.50
CA GLY A 9 18.57 -6.77 -13.67
C GLY A 9 19.03 -6.01 -14.92
N PHE A 10 18.34 -4.89 -15.17
CA PHE A 10 18.65 -3.93 -16.24
C PHE A 10 19.14 -2.58 -15.73
N LEU A 11 19.05 -2.29 -14.43
CA LEU A 11 19.52 -1.07 -13.79
C LEU A 11 20.91 -1.26 -13.16
N SER A 12 21.14 -2.39 -12.48
CA SER A 12 22.42 -2.73 -11.86
C SER A 12 22.87 -4.14 -12.28
N PRO A 13 24.18 -4.36 -12.54
CA PRO A 13 24.75 -5.70 -12.76
C PRO A 13 24.55 -6.66 -11.58
N TYR A 14 24.37 -6.14 -10.37
CA TYR A 14 24.17 -6.91 -9.14
C TYR A 14 22.68 -7.03 -8.75
N GLY A 15 21.80 -6.33 -9.49
CA GLY A 15 20.36 -6.34 -9.27
C GLY A 15 19.68 -7.54 -9.91
N THR A 16 18.46 -7.82 -9.45
CA THR A 16 17.57 -8.78 -10.12
C THR A 16 16.51 -8.04 -10.93
N PHE A 17 16.01 -8.66 -11.98
CA PHE A 17 14.93 -8.12 -12.81
C PHE A 17 13.71 -7.71 -11.97
N GLY A 18 13.35 -8.53 -10.98
CA GLY A 18 12.25 -8.26 -10.07
C GLY A 18 12.49 -7.04 -9.16
N ALA A 19 13.72 -6.85 -8.67
CA ALA A 19 14.08 -5.69 -7.87
C ALA A 19 14.05 -4.40 -8.71
N ASP A 20 14.56 -4.46 -9.93
CA ASP A 20 14.63 -3.33 -10.85
C ASP A 20 13.23 -2.87 -11.28
N VAL A 21 12.37 -3.82 -11.67
CA VAL A 21 10.96 -3.53 -11.96
C VAL A 21 10.29 -2.93 -10.73
N SER A 22 10.54 -3.44 -9.54
CA SER A 22 9.94 -2.91 -8.31
C SER A 22 10.36 -1.47 -8.03
N SER A 23 11.65 -1.18 -8.18
CA SER A 23 12.19 0.17 -8.09
C SER A 23 11.50 1.10 -9.10
N VAL A 24 11.51 0.75 -10.39
CA VAL A 24 10.87 1.57 -11.45
C VAL A 24 9.37 1.79 -11.17
N MET A 25 8.65 0.77 -10.71
CA MET A 25 7.24 0.89 -10.37
C MET A 25 7.01 1.83 -9.18
N ALA A 26 7.88 1.83 -8.16
CA ALA A 26 7.78 2.77 -7.04
C ALA A 26 7.90 4.23 -7.52
N TRP A 27 8.85 4.51 -8.42
CA TRP A 27 8.98 5.83 -9.06
C TRP A 27 7.74 6.17 -9.88
N PHE A 28 7.29 5.27 -10.75
CA PHE A 28 6.13 5.46 -11.61
C PHE A 28 4.86 5.79 -10.82
N PHE A 29 4.51 4.98 -9.82
CA PHE A 29 3.32 5.20 -9.00
C PHE A 29 3.41 6.49 -8.20
N THR A 30 4.57 6.80 -7.61
CA THR A 30 4.73 8.04 -6.83
C THR A 30 4.57 9.27 -7.71
N ILE A 31 5.16 9.29 -8.91
CA ILE A 31 4.99 10.38 -9.88
C ILE A 31 3.52 10.52 -10.28
N LEU A 32 2.85 9.40 -10.57
CA LEU A 32 1.43 9.38 -10.93
C LEU A 32 0.55 9.97 -9.81
N PHE A 33 0.81 9.62 -8.55
CA PHE A 33 0.06 10.15 -7.41
C PHE A 33 0.39 11.61 -7.10
N VAL A 34 1.65 12.03 -7.25
CA VAL A 34 2.02 13.45 -7.18
C VAL A 34 1.28 14.24 -8.24
N TYR A 35 1.21 13.74 -9.48
CA TYR A 35 0.42 14.36 -10.54
C TYR A 35 -1.07 14.42 -10.19
N GLY A 36 -1.65 13.32 -9.70
CA GLY A 36 -3.03 13.28 -9.21
C GLY A 36 -3.30 14.30 -8.10
N TRP A 37 -2.37 14.46 -7.15
CA TRP A 37 -2.45 15.43 -6.07
C TRP A 37 -2.36 16.88 -6.58
N GLN A 38 -1.50 17.15 -7.57
CA GLN A 38 -1.45 18.45 -8.23
C GLN A 38 -2.77 18.80 -8.93
N GLN A 39 -3.43 17.83 -9.59
CA GLN A 39 -4.76 18.06 -10.19
C GLN A 39 -5.80 18.41 -9.11
N ALA A 40 -5.73 17.77 -7.93
CA ALA A 40 -6.62 18.11 -6.81
C ALA A 40 -6.43 19.55 -6.34
N ARG A 41 -5.18 20.00 -6.19
CA ARG A 41 -4.85 21.39 -5.81
C ARG A 41 -5.35 22.41 -6.84
N LYS A 42 -5.41 22.04 -8.12
CA LYS A 42 -5.93 22.86 -9.22
C LYS A 42 -7.47 22.84 -9.32
N GLY A 43 -8.20 22.21 -8.38
CA GLY A 43 -9.66 22.09 -8.43
C GLY A 43 -10.19 21.14 -9.51
N ARG A 44 -9.32 20.38 -10.18
CA ARG A 44 -9.67 19.45 -11.26
C ARG A 44 -10.01 18.07 -10.69
N GLY A 45 -11.06 18.02 -9.87
CA GLY A 45 -11.41 16.83 -9.08
C GLY A 45 -11.71 15.58 -9.91
N GLN A 46 -12.30 15.72 -11.10
CA GLN A 46 -12.53 14.56 -11.98
C GLN A 46 -11.21 13.95 -12.48
N ARG A 47 -10.24 14.78 -12.88
CA ARG A 47 -8.91 14.31 -13.31
C ARG A 47 -8.14 13.69 -12.14
N HIS A 48 -8.14 14.36 -10.99
CA HIS A 48 -7.58 13.80 -9.76
C HIS A 48 -8.15 12.41 -9.47
N HIS A 49 -9.48 12.28 -9.49
CA HIS A 49 -10.15 11.04 -9.17
C HIS A 49 -9.80 9.92 -10.15
N LEU A 50 -9.79 10.18 -11.46
CA LEU A 50 -9.44 9.16 -12.47
C LEU A 50 -7.99 8.70 -12.34
N VAL A 51 -7.04 9.64 -12.28
CA VAL A 51 -5.60 9.33 -12.17
C VAL A 51 -5.33 8.56 -10.89
N THR A 52 -5.85 9.04 -9.76
CA THR A 52 -5.57 8.46 -8.44
C THR A 52 -6.24 7.10 -8.30
N LEU A 53 -7.48 6.93 -8.77
CA LEU A 53 -8.18 5.65 -8.71
C LEU A 53 -7.46 4.58 -9.53
N TRP A 54 -7.18 4.85 -10.81
CA TRP A 54 -6.52 3.87 -11.67
C TRP A 54 -5.10 3.61 -11.22
N GLY A 55 -4.39 4.63 -10.73
CA GLY A 55 -3.08 4.47 -10.10
C GLY A 55 -3.14 3.56 -8.87
N MET A 56 -4.12 3.74 -7.97
CA MET A 56 -4.26 2.90 -6.78
C MET A 56 -4.67 1.47 -7.13
N ILE A 57 -5.57 1.27 -8.10
CA ILE A 57 -5.95 -0.07 -8.58
C ILE A 57 -4.72 -0.78 -9.18
N ALA A 58 -3.98 -0.11 -10.05
CA ALA A 58 -2.77 -0.66 -10.67
C ALA A 58 -1.70 -0.97 -9.62
N MET A 59 -1.49 -0.09 -8.64
CA MET A 59 -0.57 -0.31 -7.53
C MET A 59 -0.97 -1.52 -6.70
N LEU A 60 -2.23 -1.64 -6.29
CA LEU A 60 -2.72 -2.79 -5.52
C LEU A 60 -2.61 -4.10 -6.31
N ALA A 61 -2.93 -4.07 -7.61
CA ALA A 61 -2.76 -5.22 -8.48
C ALA A 61 -1.28 -5.60 -8.63
N TYR A 62 -0.39 -4.64 -8.84
CA TYR A 62 1.05 -4.84 -8.89
C TYR A 62 1.56 -5.50 -7.60
N PHE A 63 1.26 -4.92 -6.43
CA PHE A 63 1.68 -5.49 -5.15
C PHE A 63 1.14 -6.91 -4.96
N THR A 64 -0.12 -7.15 -5.31
CA THR A 64 -0.72 -8.50 -5.20
C THR A 64 0.04 -9.50 -6.08
N ILE A 65 0.23 -9.19 -7.36
CA ILE A 65 0.89 -10.08 -8.33
C ILE A 65 2.36 -10.28 -7.93
N TYR A 66 3.06 -9.20 -7.60
CA TYR A 66 4.47 -9.22 -7.22
C TYR A 66 4.71 -10.08 -5.97
N TYR A 67 3.88 -9.92 -4.93
CA TYR A 67 4.00 -10.71 -3.70
C TYR A 67 3.63 -12.18 -3.91
N LEU A 68 2.62 -12.46 -4.74
CA LEU A 68 2.30 -13.84 -5.13
C LEU A 68 3.45 -14.49 -5.92
N ALA A 69 4.13 -13.71 -6.76
CA ALA A 69 5.23 -14.19 -7.59
C ALA A 69 6.54 -14.43 -6.83
N ARG A 70 6.84 -13.60 -5.82
CA ARG A 70 8.01 -13.75 -4.94
C ARG A 70 7.80 -14.73 -3.78
N GLY A 71 6.55 -15.08 -3.48
CA GLY A 71 6.20 -15.87 -2.31
C GLY A 71 6.22 -15.00 -1.04
N LEU A 72 5.12 -15.03 -0.28
CA LEU A 72 4.85 -14.20 0.90
C LEU A 72 5.96 -14.18 1.99
N GLY A 73 6.94 -15.09 1.94
CA GLY A 73 8.07 -15.19 2.89
C GLY A 73 9.44 -14.72 2.38
N ALA A 74 9.66 -14.56 1.06
CA ALA A 74 10.98 -14.22 0.50
C ALA A 74 11.44 -12.78 0.82
N LEU A 75 10.51 -11.91 1.22
CA LEU A 75 10.78 -10.52 1.63
C LEU A 75 11.57 -10.40 2.94
N SER A 76 11.60 -11.46 3.75
CA SER A 76 12.39 -11.49 4.99
C SER A 76 13.84 -11.99 4.78
N VAL A 77 14.15 -12.51 3.59
CA VAL A 77 15.39 -13.24 3.33
C VAL A 77 16.41 -12.37 2.59
N GLU A 78 15.96 -11.51 1.67
CA GLU A 78 16.84 -10.57 0.94
C GLU A 78 17.44 -9.45 1.81
N GLY A 79 16.97 -9.25 3.04
CA GLY A 79 17.49 -8.21 3.94
C GLY A 79 18.98 -8.43 4.23
N LYS A 80 19.29 -9.50 4.98
CA LYS A 80 20.68 -9.82 5.33
C LYS A 80 21.42 -10.54 4.20
N GLU A 81 20.73 -11.41 3.45
CA GLU A 81 21.39 -12.19 2.38
C GLU A 81 21.71 -11.35 1.13
N GLY A 82 21.01 -10.22 0.93
CA GLY A 82 21.25 -9.31 -0.20
C GLY A 82 22.24 -8.17 0.10
N PHE A 83 22.72 -8.02 1.34
CA PHE A 83 23.58 -6.89 1.73
C PHE A 83 25.04 -7.31 1.88
N GLY A 84 25.92 -6.85 0.98
CA GLY A 84 27.35 -7.20 0.96
C GLY A 84 28.27 -6.31 1.80
N GLY A 85 27.71 -5.41 2.62
CA GLY A 85 28.46 -4.42 3.38
C GLY A 85 28.80 -4.86 4.82
N PRO A 86 29.53 -4.03 5.59
CA PRO A 86 29.84 -4.32 6.98
C PRO A 86 28.59 -4.45 7.87
N ASP A 87 28.61 -5.37 8.83
CA ASP A 87 27.48 -5.62 9.76
C ASP A 87 27.00 -4.35 10.48
N TRP A 88 27.93 -3.46 10.87
CA TRP A 88 27.54 -2.22 11.56
C TRP A 88 26.71 -1.30 10.67
N VAL A 89 26.95 -1.25 9.36
CA VAL A 89 26.14 -0.47 8.40
C VAL A 89 24.77 -1.14 8.23
N TYR A 90 24.75 -2.48 8.18
CA TYR A 90 23.53 -3.25 8.08
C TYR A 90 22.60 -2.96 9.28
N ASP A 91 23.10 -3.13 10.50
CA ASP A 91 22.30 -3.06 11.71
C ASP A 91 21.88 -1.62 12.07
N THR A 92 22.73 -0.63 11.79
CA THR A 92 22.48 0.76 12.22
C THR A 92 21.84 1.65 11.16
N ILE A 93 21.99 1.33 9.87
CA ILE A 93 21.52 2.16 8.76
C ILE A 93 20.53 1.40 7.89
N PHE A 94 20.96 0.29 7.27
CA PHE A 94 20.15 -0.40 6.27
C PHE A 94 18.87 -1.00 6.87
N SER A 95 19.00 -1.78 7.94
CA SER A 95 17.89 -2.46 8.60
C SER A 95 16.82 -1.48 9.13
N PRO A 96 17.18 -0.37 9.81
CA PRO A 96 16.22 0.67 10.16
C PRO A 96 15.52 1.32 8.97
N ILE A 97 16.24 1.63 7.88
CA ILE A 97 15.63 2.20 6.66
C ILE A 97 14.64 1.21 6.04
N LEU A 98 15.03 -0.06 5.93
CA LEU A 98 14.19 -1.14 5.42
C LEU A 98 12.94 -1.34 6.28
N LEU A 99 13.09 -1.32 7.61
CA LEU A 99 11.97 -1.41 8.55
C LEU A 99 11.00 -0.25 8.37
N ILE A 100 11.50 0.98 8.29
CA ILE A 100 10.69 2.17 8.01
C ILE A 100 9.96 2.01 6.67
N HIS A 101 10.65 1.55 5.63
CA HIS A 101 10.05 1.29 4.32
C HIS A 101 8.87 0.32 4.41
N ILE A 102 9.07 -0.83 5.07
CA ILE A 102 8.04 -1.86 5.25
C ILE A 102 6.84 -1.31 6.02
N ILE A 103 7.07 -0.57 7.11
CA ILE A 103 5.98 0.04 7.90
C ILE A 103 5.20 1.06 7.05
N VAL A 104 5.91 1.95 6.35
CA VAL A 104 5.30 3.01 5.54
C VAL A 104 4.49 2.44 4.39
N ILE A 105 5.00 1.42 3.67
CA ILE A 105 4.25 0.82 2.56
C ILE A 105 3.05 0.02 3.07
N SER A 106 3.19 -0.69 4.20
CA SER A 106 2.08 -1.42 4.83
C SER A 106 0.94 -0.49 5.22
N LEU A 107 1.27 0.65 5.85
CA LEU A 107 0.30 1.69 6.18
C LEU A 107 -0.29 2.32 4.91
N GLY A 108 0.55 2.59 3.90
CA GLY A 108 0.16 3.15 2.61
C GLY A 108 -0.87 2.31 1.84
N LEU A 109 -0.77 0.97 1.91
CA LEU A 109 -1.72 0.04 1.29
C LEU A 109 -3.10 0.07 1.99
N VAL A 110 -3.12 0.08 3.32
CA VAL A 110 -4.37 0.23 4.09
C VAL A 110 -5.03 1.57 3.78
N LEU A 111 -4.24 2.65 3.76
CA LEU A 111 -4.74 3.98 3.41
C LEU A 111 -5.19 4.09 1.95
N ALA A 112 -4.60 3.35 1.01
CA ALA A 112 -5.07 3.33 -0.38
C ALA A 112 -6.53 2.85 -0.46
N ILE A 113 -6.84 1.71 0.16
CA ILE A 113 -8.19 1.16 0.22
C ILE A 113 -9.14 2.15 0.91
N TYR A 114 -8.69 2.72 2.02
CA TYR A 114 -9.44 3.72 2.77
C TYR A 114 -9.81 4.93 1.90
N MET A 115 -8.82 5.48 1.19
CA MET A 115 -8.95 6.69 0.38
C MET A 115 -9.78 6.48 -0.87
N ILE A 116 -9.79 5.29 -1.47
CA ILE A 116 -10.73 4.95 -2.54
C ILE A 116 -12.16 5.08 -2.02
N ILE A 117 -12.49 4.38 -0.92
CA ILE A 117 -13.85 4.38 -0.34
C ILE A 117 -14.25 5.79 0.10
N LEU A 118 -13.37 6.49 0.81
CA LEU A 118 -13.63 7.84 1.28
C LEU A 118 -13.77 8.82 0.11
N GLY A 119 -12.94 8.71 -0.93
CA GLY A 119 -12.98 9.54 -2.12
C GLY A 119 -14.35 9.51 -2.77
N TYR A 120 -14.90 8.31 -3.01
CA TYR A 120 -16.25 8.16 -3.56
C TYR A 120 -17.35 8.68 -2.63
N ARG A 121 -17.27 8.37 -1.32
CA ARG A 121 -18.31 8.77 -0.34
C ARG A 121 -18.34 10.27 -0.06
N SER A 122 -17.21 10.94 -0.18
CA SER A 122 -17.06 12.38 0.13
C SER A 122 -17.14 13.28 -1.10
N SER A 123 -17.46 12.76 -2.28
CA SER A 123 -17.54 13.57 -3.49
C SER A 123 -18.76 13.28 -4.36
N ARG A 124 -19.23 14.32 -5.04
CA ARG A 124 -20.32 14.28 -6.00
C ARG A 124 -19.78 14.68 -7.36
N LYS A 125 -20.22 13.99 -8.41
CA LYS A 125 -19.97 14.42 -9.79
C LYS A 125 -21.04 15.45 -10.16
N ASP A 126 -20.61 16.64 -10.54
CA ASP A 126 -21.45 17.70 -11.05
C ASP A 126 -20.99 18.05 -12.48
N ASN A 127 -21.83 17.77 -13.46
CA ASN A 127 -21.49 17.80 -14.89
C ASN A 127 -20.20 17.01 -15.21
N GLU A 128 -19.15 17.71 -15.65
CA GLU A 128 -17.85 17.14 -16.03
C GLU A 128 -16.83 17.10 -14.90
N ASN A 129 -17.08 17.78 -13.78
CA ASN A 129 -16.14 17.84 -12.66
C ASN A 129 -16.66 17.07 -11.44
N ARG A 130 -15.75 16.75 -10.52
CA ARG A 130 -16.08 16.09 -9.26
C ARG A 130 -15.65 16.99 -8.12
N GLU A 131 -16.55 17.25 -7.19
CA GLU A 131 -16.33 18.14 -6.07
C GLU A 131 -16.55 17.42 -4.75
N LEU A 132 -15.86 17.89 -3.70
CA LEU A 132 -16.03 17.33 -2.36
C LEU A 132 -17.30 17.89 -1.73
N ILE A 133 -18.08 17.02 -1.12
CA ILE A 133 -19.27 17.37 -0.36
C ILE A 133 -18.81 17.88 1.00
N ILE A 134 -19.11 19.14 1.28
CA ILE A 134 -18.87 19.76 2.59
C ILE A 134 -19.99 19.33 3.52
N GLY A 135 -19.63 18.89 4.72
CA GLY A 135 -20.56 18.45 5.75
C GLY A 135 -20.13 17.17 6.46
N PRO A 136 -20.81 16.85 7.58
CA PRO A 136 -20.49 15.68 8.37
C PRO A 136 -20.77 14.38 7.59
N LEU A 137 -19.76 13.52 7.45
CA LEU A 137 -19.87 12.22 6.78
C LEU A 137 -19.74 11.09 7.80
N LYS A 138 -20.86 10.73 8.43
CA LYS A 138 -20.94 9.73 9.50
C LYS A 138 -21.37 8.36 9.00
N VAL A 139 -20.76 7.31 9.53
CA VAL A 139 -21.22 5.92 9.36
C VAL A 139 -22.11 5.56 10.55
N SER A 140 -23.34 5.10 10.27
CA SER A 140 -24.22 4.60 11.32
C SER A 140 -23.60 3.38 12.00
N SER A 141 -23.64 3.32 13.33
CA SER A 141 -23.17 2.16 14.10
C SER A 141 -23.90 0.87 13.68
N LYS A 142 -25.18 0.97 13.25
CA LYS A 142 -25.92 -0.16 12.70
C LYS A 142 -25.31 -0.69 11.40
N THR A 143 -24.79 0.19 10.55
CA THR A 143 -24.12 -0.19 9.29
C THR A 143 -22.77 -0.84 9.60
N LEU A 144 -22.00 -0.27 10.53
CA LEU A 144 -20.70 -0.83 10.92
C LEU A 144 -20.85 -2.23 11.51
N LYS A 145 -21.81 -2.44 12.42
CA LYS A 145 -22.14 -3.79 12.94
C LYS A 145 -22.58 -4.73 11.83
N ARG A 146 -23.43 -4.29 10.89
CA ARG A 146 -23.84 -5.11 9.74
C ARG A 146 -22.67 -5.57 8.89
N ILE A 147 -21.71 -4.67 8.59
CA ILE A 147 -20.50 -5.04 7.83
C ILE A 147 -19.65 -6.03 8.63
N LEU A 148 -19.44 -5.79 9.93
CA LEU A 148 -18.65 -6.67 10.78
C LEU A 148 -19.24 -8.08 10.85
N PHE A 149 -20.51 -8.21 11.26
CA PHE A 149 -21.16 -9.52 11.36
C PHE A 149 -21.35 -10.19 10.00
N GLY A 150 -21.68 -9.42 8.96
CA GLY A 150 -21.79 -9.94 7.59
C GLY A 150 -20.47 -10.50 7.07
N SER A 151 -19.35 -9.78 7.29
CA SER A 151 -18.02 -10.27 6.91
C SER A 151 -17.61 -11.52 7.70
N ALA A 152 -17.90 -11.58 9.00
CA ALA A 152 -17.65 -12.76 9.82
C ALA A 152 -18.43 -13.98 9.29
N ALA A 153 -19.71 -13.80 8.97
CA ALA A 153 -20.57 -14.87 8.45
C ALA A 153 -20.09 -15.37 7.08
N VAL A 154 -19.77 -14.46 6.15
CA VAL A 154 -19.29 -14.83 4.81
C VAL A 154 -17.94 -15.52 4.87
N LEU A 155 -16.96 -14.96 5.60
CA LEU A 155 -15.64 -15.55 5.72
C LEU A 155 -15.68 -16.88 6.48
N GLY A 156 -16.50 -16.98 7.53
CA GLY A 156 -16.74 -18.23 8.25
C GLY A 156 -17.37 -19.31 7.38
N LEU A 157 -18.38 -18.97 6.59
CA LEU A 157 -19.01 -19.90 5.64
C LEU A 157 -18.00 -20.40 4.59
N ILE A 158 -17.22 -19.49 4.00
CA ILE A 158 -16.18 -19.86 3.04
C ILE A 158 -15.13 -20.77 3.69
N ALA A 159 -14.73 -20.48 4.93
CA ALA A 159 -13.78 -21.31 5.67
C ALA A 159 -14.31 -22.73 5.89
N VAL A 160 -15.60 -22.88 6.25
CA VAL A 160 -16.25 -24.19 6.43
C VAL A 160 -16.34 -24.95 5.10
N ILE A 161 -16.80 -24.29 4.02
CA ILE A 161 -16.94 -24.93 2.70
C ILE A 161 -15.59 -25.40 2.16
N ARG A 162 -14.53 -24.59 2.32
CA ARG A 162 -13.21 -24.93 1.80
C ARG A 162 -12.46 -25.96 2.63
N GLY A 163 -12.76 -26.06 3.93
CA GLY A 163 -12.10 -26.96 4.89
C GLY A 163 -10.56 -26.83 4.90
N GLY A 164 -9.88 -27.72 5.62
CA GLY A 164 -8.43 -27.91 5.53
C GLY A 164 -7.63 -27.58 6.80
N PRO A 165 -6.28 -27.61 6.70
CA PRO A 165 -5.38 -27.48 7.84
C PRO A 165 -5.45 -26.10 8.50
N LEU A 166 -5.01 -26.02 9.77
CA LEU A 166 -5.05 -24.83 10.62
C LEU A 166 -4.50 -23.56 9.94
N GLY A 167 -3.49 -23.70 9.07
CA GLY A 167 -2.92 -22.58 8.30
C GLY A 167 -3.91 -21.87 7.36
N ARG A 168 -4.93 -22.56 6.82
CA ARG A 168 -5.97 -21.90 6.00
C ARG A 168 -6.95 -21.11 6.86
N VAL A 169 -7.24 -21.58 8.07
CA VAL A 169 -8.10 -20.86 9.03
C VAL A 169 -7.45 -19.53 9.41
N MET A 170 -6.13 -19.51 9.59
CA MET A 170 -5.38 -18.28 9.88
C MET A 170 -5.53 -17.21 8.79
N VAL A 171 -5.63 -17.60 7.51
CA VAL A 171 -5.86 -16.65 6.40
C VAL A 171 -7.22 -15.97 6.55
N TRP A 172 -8.28 -16.73 6.81
CA TRP A 172 -9.62 -16.18 6.97
C TRP A 172 -9.75 -15.30 8.21
N VAL A 173 -9.13 -15.70 9.32
CA VAL A 173 -9.02 -14.88 10.53
C VAL A 173 -8.27 -13.58 10.24
N SER A 174 -7.15 -13.64 9.53
CA SER A 174 -6.37 -12.44 9.16
C SER A 174 -7.18 -11.48 8.29
N CYS A 175 -7.90 -11.99 7.28
CA CYS A 175 -8.81 -11.19 6.46
C CYS A 175 -9.90 -10.51 7.30
N PHE A 176 -10.50 -11.24 8.24
CA PHE A 176 -11.50 -10.68 9.16
C PHE A 176 -10.91 -9.60 10.07
N LEU A 177 -9.72 -9.84 10.64
CA LEU A 177 -9.02 -8.87 11.48
C LEU A 177 -8.70 -7.58 10.72
N ILE A 178 -8.26 -7.67 9.46
CA ILE A 178 -8.03 -6.49 8.61
C ILE A 178 -9.33 -5.68 8.45
N ILE A 179 -10.45 -6.34 8.18
CA ILE A 179 -11.76 -5.68 8.08
C ILE A 179 -12.14 -5.01 9.41
N ALA A 180 -11.99 -5.72 10.53
CA ALA A 180 -12.30 -5.20 11.86
C ALA A 180 -11.45 -3.96 12.20
N ILE A 181 -10.14 -4.03 11.94
CA ILE A 181 -9.21 -2.91 12.12
C ILE A 181 -9.62 -1.72 11.24
N MET A 182 -9.97 -1.97 9.97
CA MET A 182 -10.41 -0.92 9.06
C MET A 182 -11.68 -0.22 9.53
N LEU A 183 -12.65 -0.97 10.09
CA LEU A 183 -13.87 -0.40 10.66
C LEU A 183 -13.59 0.41 11.93
N ILE A 184 -12.69 -0.06 12.80
CA ILE A 184 -12.23 0.67 13.99
C ILE A 184 -11.52 1.96 13.57
N LEU A 185 -10.66 1.89 12.56
CA LEU A 185 -9.95 3.02 12.00
C LEU A 185 -10.95 4.05 11.45
N GLU A 186 -11.91 3.64 10.62
CA GLU A 186 -12.98 4.53 10.10
C GLU A 186 -13.74 5.20 11.25
N ARG A 187 -14.09 4.44 12.30
CA ARG A 187 -14.81 5.01 13.46
C ARG A 187 -13.96 6.01 14.24
N THR A 188 -12.68 5.76 14.36
CA THR A 188 -11.73 6.63 15.05
C THR A 188 -11.50 7.91 14.26
N ILE A 189 -11.24 7.79 12.96
CA ILE A 189 -11.04 8.93 12.06
C ILE A 189 -12.32 9.78 11.96
N GLU A 190 -13.51 9.18 11.86
CA GLU A 190 -14.78 9.93 11.86
C GLU A 190 -14.94 10.79 13.12
N ARG A 191 -14.50 10.31 14.29
CA ARG A 191 -14.55 11.10 15.53
C ARG A 191 -13.57 12.28 15.51
N LEU A 192 -12.40 12.09 14.93
CA LEU A 192 -11.36 13.13 14.84
C LEU A 192 -11.64 14.15 13.74
N LEU A 193 -12.18 13.70 12.60
CA LEU A 193 -12.43 14.47 11.39
C LEU A 193 -13.85 14.17 10.86
N PRO A 194 -14.89 14.78 11.47
CA PRO A 194 -16.28 14.47 11.12
C PRO A 194 -16.69 14.96 9.73
N ASP A 195 -16.10 16.06 9.26
CA ASP A 195 -16.36 16.63 7.94
C ASP A 195 -15.68 15.81 6.83
N GLY A 196 -16.47 15.34 5.85
CA GLY A 196 -16.00 14.43 4.80
C GLY A 196 -14.91 15.05 3.91
N ALA A 197 -15.10 16.30 3.50
CA ALA A 197 -14.16 17.02 2.64
C ALA A 197 -12.82 17.27 3.34
N THR A 198 -12.86 17.74 4.59
CA THR A 198 -11.68 17.98 5.43
C THR A 198 -10.93 16.68 5.70
N ARG A 199 -11.67 15.61 6.03
CA ARG A 199 -11.11 14.28 6.24
C ARG A 199 -10.36 13.79 5.00
N HIS A 200 -10.98 13.88 3.82
CA HIS A 200 -10.35 13.48 2.56
C HIS A 200 -9.08 14.30 2.27
N ARG A 201 -9.11 15.63 2.46
CA ARG A 201 -7.94 16.49 2.23
C ARG A 201 -6.77 16.18 3.18
N LYS A 202 -7.05 16.05 4.49
CA LYS A 202 -6.02 15.78 5.50
C LYS A 202 -5.40 14.41 5.33
N ILE A 203 -6.23 13.37 5.18
CA ILE A 203 -5.74 12.00 5.03
C ILE A 203 -5.06 11.82 3.67
N GLY A 204 -5.63 12.37 2.60
CA GLY A 204 -4.98 12.34 1.28
C GLY A 204 -3.61 13.02 1.28
N THR A 205 -3.46 14.13 2.01
CA THR A 205 -2.15 14.79 2.18
C THR A 205 -1.18 13.91 2.96
N PHE A 206 -1.64 13.31 4.06
CA PHE A 206 -0.83 12.38 4.85
C PHE A 206 -0.40 11.16 4.02
N THR A 207 -1.31 10.55 3.27
CA THR A 207 -1.01 9.44 2.36
C THR A 207 0.03 9.83 1.31
N MET A 208 -0.07 11.03 0.73
CA MET A 208 0.95 11.51 -0.21
C MET A 208 2.33 11.66 0.42
N VAL A 209 2.41 12.17 1.66
CA VAL A 209 3.68 12.25 2.39
C VAL A 209 4.27 10.87 2.61
N LEU A 210 3.45 9.88 3.00
CA LEU A 210 3.89 8.50 3.15
C LEU A 210 4.41 7.91 1.83
N TYR A 211 3.76 8.17 0.69
CA TYR A 211 4.25 7.68 -0.61
C TYR A 211 5.59 8.31 -1.01
N VAL A 212 5.82 9.58 -0.71
CA VAL A 212 7.13 10.21 -0.92
C VAL A 212 8.19 9.58 -0.02
N ILE A 213 7.89 9.36 1.27
CA ILE A 213 8.81 8.67 2.19
C ILE A 213 9.09 7.25 1.69
N ALA A 214 8.07 6.52 1.23
CA ALA A 214 8.22 5.18 0.68
C ALA A 214 9.15 5.15 -0.53
N LEU A 215 9.03 6.12 -1.44
CA LEU A 215 9.92 6.24 -2.60
C LEU A 215 11.38 6.48 -2.16
N ILE A 216 11.60 7.40 -1.21
CA ILE A 216 12.94 7.72 -0.72
C ILE A 216 13.58 6.49 -0.07
N THR A 217 12.86 5.84 0.84
CA THR A 217 13.39 4.66 1.55
C THR A 217 13.57 3.47 0.60
N SER A 218 12.67 3.26 -0.37
CA SER A 218 12.81 2.23 -1.41
C SER A 218 14.06 2.46 -2.26
N THR A 219 14.27 3.69 -2.70
CA THR A 219 15.43 4.08 -3.51
C THR A 219 16.71 3.88 -2.70
N ALA A 220 16.72 4.30 -1.42
CA ALA A 220 17.85 4.09 -0.53
C ALA A 220 18.17 2.60 -0.36
N THR A 221 17.18 1.75 -0.08
CA THR A 221 17.40 0.30 0.05
C THR A 221 17.92 -0.30 -1.25
N TYR A 222 17.37 0.09 -2.39
CA TYR A 222 17.78 -0.42 -3.71
C TYR A 222 19.23 -0.01 -4.04
N VAL A 223 19.59 1.25 -3.81
CA VAL A 223 20.96 1.75 -4.03
C VAL A 223 21.96 1.09 -3.09
N MET A 224 21.60 0.92 -1.82
CA MET A 224 22.46 0.23 -0.85
C MET A 224 22.71 -1.22 -1.25
N LEU A 225 21.68 -1.96 -1.67
CA LEU A 225 21.80 -3.36 -2.06
C LEU A 225 22.55 -3.57 -3.37
N TYR A 226 22.41 -2.68 -4.35
CA TYR A 226 22.85 -2.99 -5.72
C TYR A 226 23.92 -2.05 -6.29
N TYR A 227 24.30 -0.99 -5.60
CA TYR A 227 25.37 -0.09 -6.03
C TYR A 227 26.44 0.16 -4.97
N ILE A 228 26.05 0.33 -3.70
CA ILE A 228 27.00 0.66 -2.63
C ILE A 228 27.56 -0.61 -1.97
N TYR A 229 26.68 -1.55 -1.64
CA TYR A 229 27.03 -2.80 -0.95
C TYR A 229 26.45 -4.03 -1.67
N PRO A 230 26.75 -4.22 -2.97
CA PRO A 230 26.34 -5.41 -3.68
C PRO A 230 26.99 -6.66 -3.07
N VAL A 231 26.23 -7.75 -3.02
CA VAL A 231 26.79 -9.07 -2.82
C VAL A 231 27.52 -9.45 -4.10
N ILE A 232 28.83 -9.67 -3.98
CA ILE A 232 29.66 -10.16 -5.07
C ILE A 232 29.81 -11.66 -4.83
N GLU A 233 29.13 -12.49 -5.62
CA GLU A 233 29.42 -13.93 -5.64
C GLU A 233 30.87 -14.11 -6.09
N THR A 234 31.71 -14.66 -5.21
CA THR A 234 33.09 -15.06 -5.51
C THR A 234 33.14 -16.48 -6.04
#